data_AF-A0A7K0LKL5-F1
#
_entry.id   AF-A0A7K0LKL5-F1
#
_cell.length_a   1.000
_cell.length_b   1.000
_cell.length_c   1.000
_cell.angle_alpha   90.00
_cell.angle_beta   90.00
_cell.angle_gamma   90.00
#
_symmetry.space_group_name_H-M   'P 1'
#
loop_
_entity.id
_entity.type
_entity.pdbx_description
1 polymer ?
#
loop_
_entity_poly.entity_id
_entity_poly.type
_entity_poly.pdbx_seq_one_letter_code
_entity_poly.pdbx_strand_id
1 'polypeptide(L)' 'MTYQLRQAEIPVLPAGHAPIRVLHFSDLPLTPARKTEIADIKSFIDLAPDLVISTGD' A
#
# COMPACT_ATOMS: atom_id res chain seq x y z
N MET A 1 13.09 -5.62 -6.19
CA MET A 1 11.87 -4.92 -5.80
C MET A 1 11.59 -3.87 -6.87
N THR A 2 10.39 -3.84 -7.41
CA THR A 2 9.93 -2.89 -8.44
C THR A 2 9.32 -1.63 -7.84
N TYR A 3 9.31 -1.52 -6.50
CA TYR A 3 8.72 -0.40 -5.76
C TYR A 3 9.69 0.15 -4.72
N GLN A 4 9.38 1.34 -4.23
CA GLN A 4 10.03 1.94 -3.07
C GLN A 4 8.96 2.24 -2.02
N LEU A 5 9.18 1.79 -0.78
CA LEU A 5 8.29 2.11 0.33
C LEU A 5 8.54 3.55 0.80
N ARG A 6 7.46 4.31 0.93
CA ARG A 6 7.45 5.63 1.59
C ARG A 6 6.44 5.59 2.72
N GLN A 7 6.81 6.14 3.86
CA GLN A 7 5.96 6.19 5.04
C GLN A 7 5.87 7.63 5.53
N ALA A 8 4.65 8.04 5.89
CA ALA A 8 4.36 9.32 6.49
C ALA A 8 3.23 9.12 7.52
N GLU A 9 3.28 9.90 8.59
CA GLU A 9 2.24 9.95 9.61
C GLU A 9 1.61 11.34 9.60
N ILE A 10 0.28 11.40 9.60
CA ILE A 10 -0.47 12.66 9.51
C ILE A 10 -1.57 12.68 10.58
N PRO A 11 -1.61 13.68 11.48
CA PRO A 11 -2.55 13.72 12.61
C PRO A 11 -3.93 14.23 12.18
N VAL A 12 -4.63 13.46 11.35
CA VAL A 12 -5.96 13.82 10.82
C VAL A 12 -7.13 13.23 11.60
N LEU A 13 -6.87 12.28 12.51
CA LEU A 13 -7.90 11.63 13.32
C LEU A 13 -8.22 12.46 14.57
N PRO A 14 -9.45 12.38 15.10
CA PRO A 14 -9.80 12.97 16.40
C PRO A 14 -8.87 12.49 17.52
N ALA A 15 -8.72 13.32 18.56
CA ALA A 15 -7.92 12.96 19.72
C ALA A 15 -8.43 11.67 20.39
N GLY A 16 -7.49 10.80 20.79
CA GLY A 16 -7.80 9.53 21.45
C GLY A 16 -8.12 8.36 20.52
N HIS A 17 -8.17 8.57 19.19
CA HIS A 17 -8.28 7.48 18.23
C HIS A 17 -6.96 6.71 18.08
N ALA A 18 -7.07 5.38 17.88
CA ALA A 18 -5.93 4.58 17.46
C ALA A 18 -5.49 4.96 16.03
N PRO A 19 -4.18 4.87 15.69
CA PRO A 19 -3.71 5.08 14.33
C PRO A 19 -4.37 4.13 13.34
N ILE A 20 -4.63 4.61 12.12
CA ILE A 20 -5.07 3.80 10.99
C ILE A 20 -3.95 3.79 9.98
N ARG A 21 -3.52 2.60 9.58
CA ARG A 21 -2.43 2.42 8.62
C ARG A 21 -2.99 2.14 7.24
N VAL A 22 -2.72 3.07 6.34
CA VAL A 22 -3.20 3.01 4.96
C VAL A 22 -2.06 2.59 4.04
N LEU A 23 -2.26 1.51 3.30
CA LEU A 23 -1.43 1.19 2.13
C LEU A 23 -2.02 1.88 0.91
N HIS A 24 -1.29 2.83 0.33
CA HIS A 24 -1.69 3.52 -0.89
C HIS A 24 -0.67 3.23 -2.00
N PHE A 25 -1.17 2.82 -3.16
CA PHE A 25 -0.39 2.71 -4.38
C PHE A 25 -1.19 3.26 -5.56
N SER A 26 -0.49 3.63 -6.63
CA SER A 26 -1.11 4.09 -7.87
C SER A 26 -0.64 3.29 -9.07
N ASP A 27 -1.50 3.21 -10.09
CA ASP A 27 -1.19 2.72 -11.44
C ASP A 27 -0.39 1.42 -11.41
N LEU A 28 -1.08 0.34 -11.04
CA LEU A 28 -0.47 -0.99 -10.96
C LEU A 28 -1.01 -1.91 -12.07
N PRO A 29 -0.70 -1.63 -13.35
CA PRO A 29 -1.14 -2.47 -14.45
C PRO A 29 -0.43 -3.82 -14.37
N LEU A 30 -1.17 -4.86 -14.03
CA LEU A 30 -0.67 -6.22 -13.97
C LEU A 30 -1.14 -7.02 -15.16
N THR A 31 -0.22 -7.81 -15.70
CA THR A 31 -0.54 -8.95 -16.55
C THR A 31 -0.01 -10.21 -15.89
N PRO A 32 -0.55 -11.40 -16.19
CA PRO A 32 -0.06 -12.66 -15.61
C PRO A 32 1.43 -12.93 -15.85
N ALA A 33 2.06 -12.28 -16.84
CA ALA A 33 3.48 -12.40 -17.15
C ALA A 33 4.38 -11.60 -16.19
N ARG A 34 3.86 -10.58 -15.49
CA ARG A 34 4.60 -9.71 -14.55
C ARG A 34 4.81 -10.39 -13.19
N LYS A 35 5.57 -11.48 -13.18
CA LYS A 35 5.74 -12.34 -12.00
C LYS A 35 6.43 -11.63 -10.83
N THR A 36 7.39 -10.76 -11.09
CA THR A 36 8.13 -10.03 -10.06
C THR A 36 7.22 -9.01 -9.36
N GLU A 37 6.44 -8.24 -10.12
CA GLU A 37 5.51 -7.25 -9.60
C GLU A 37 4.38 -7.93 -8.80
N ILE A 38 3.87 -9.07 -9.28
CA ILE A 38 2.90 -9.87 -8.51
C ILE A 38 3.51 -10.35 -7.19
N ALA A 39 4.77 -10.78 -7.18
CA ALA A 39 5.46 -11.19 -5.95
C ALA A 39 5.67 -10.01 -4.99
N ASP A 40 6.03 -8.84 -5.52
CA ASP A 40 6.20 -7.62 -4.72
C ASP A 40 4.85 -7.16 -4.13
N ILE A 41 3.74 -7.19 -4.85
CA ILE A 41 2.42 -6.84 -4.28
C ILE A 41 2.02 -7.81 -3.18
N LYS A 42 2.31 -9.10 -3.35
CA LYS A 42 2.02 -10.10 -2.33
C LYS A 42 2.80 -9.82 -1.03
N SER A 43 4.00 -9.25 -1.10
CA SER A 43 4.76 -8.88 0.10
C SER A 43 4.16 -7.67 0.83
N PHE A 44 3.26 -6.90 0.20
CA PHE A 44 2.64 -5.74 0.86
C PHE A 44 1.77 -6.14 2.06
N ILE A 45 1.36 -7.41 2.18
CA ILE A 45 0.65 -7.91 3.37
C ILE A 45 1.51 -7.77 4.64
N ASP A 46 2.83 -7.81 4.52
CA ASP A 46 3.75 -7.67 5.66
C ASP A 46 3.76 -6.24 6.20
N LEU A 47 3.25 -5.27 5.43
CA LEU A 47 2.99 -3.90 5.89
C LEU A 47 1.76 -3.82 6.79
N ALA A 48 1.01 -4.92 6.93
CA ALA A 48 -0.19 -5.13 7.74
C ALA A 48 -1.18 -3.94 7.73
N PRO A 49 -1.55 -3.41 6.55
CA PRO A 49 -2.45 -2.24 6.47
C PRO A 49 -3.85 -2.55 6.99
N ASP A 50 -4.47 -1.55 7.59
CA ASP A 50 -5.89 -1.59 8.01
C ASP A 50 -6.81 -1.26 6.82
N LEU A 51 -6.32 -0.46 5.88
CA LEU A 51 -7.01 -0.06 4.67
C LEU A 51 -6.05 -0.04 3.47
N VAL A 52 -6.52 -0.55 2.34
CA VAL A 52 -5.80 -0.49 1.07
C VAL A 52 -6.53 0.46 0.12
N ILE A 53 -5.81 1.42 -0.43
CA ILE A 53 -6.29 2.35 -1.45
C ILE A 53 -5.44 2.15 -2.71
N SER A 54 -6.11 1.90 -3.82
CA SER A 54 -5.51 1.94 -5.16
C SER A 54 -6.09 3.12 -5.91
N THR A 55 -5.24 3.94 -6.51
CA THR A 55 -5.65 5.06 -7.36
C THR A 55 -5.10 4.86 -8.77
N GLY A 56 -5.76 5.44 -9.78
CA GLY A 56 -5.33 5.30 -11.18
C GLY A 56 -6.19 4.30 -11.95
N ASP A 57 -5.61 3.71 -12.98
CA ASP A 57 -6.27 2.79 -13.94
C ASP A 57 -6.62 1.41 -13.38
#